data_AF-A0A2V5QXI6-F1
#
_entry.id   AF-A0A2V5QXI6-F1
#
_cell.length_a   1.000
_cell.length_b   1.000
_cell.length_c   1.000
_cell.angle_alpha   90.00
_cell.angle_beta   90.00
_cell.angle_gamma   90.00
#
_symmetry.space_group_name_H-M   'P 1'
#
loop_
_entity.id
_entity.type
_entity.pdbx_description
1 polymer ?
#
loop_
_entity_poly.entity_id
_entity_poly.type
_entity_poly.pdbx_seq_one_letter_code
_entity_poly.pdbx_strand_id
1 'polypeptide(L)'
;MNQTALLRIVERLERLLAKLPEKIRRPVLRELTPLKELFLQQRPPRFLFIGSSKIPTHRIIDTLFTAGVPEQMNVALMPVHRWIDWDISGHGTISILDARDAGDSAAAPVEEDLKRQSPDIVFLSDDAESNLEKPAAAKSASFLLHLPYDFGGALDDANVIGVCFGSEKRAAQLEEALKTQPAVRDRLLKVIRFDEMHSAEVRGLLSVLTEELPNQAKIEMIRISRDREAQHHVAQMLIKS
;
A
#
# COMPACT_ATOMS: atom_id res chain seq x y z
N MET A 1 25.46 -13.81 9.30
CA MET A 1 25.29 -12.95 10.50
C MET A 1 23.79 -12.81 10.74
N ASN A 2 23.28 -13.00 11.96
CA ASN A 2 21.82 -13.06 12.20
C ASN A 2 21.21 -11.64 12.23
N GLN A 3 20.27 -11.33 11.34
CA GLN A 3 19.56 -10.04 11.24
C GLN A 3 18.95 -9.61 12.58
N THR A 4 18.43 -10.58 13.35
CA THR A 4 17.88 -10.36 14.70
C THR A 4 18.93 -9.86 15.69
N ALA A 5 20.18 -10.34 15.57
CA ALA A 5 21.28 -9.92 16.43
C ALA A 5 21.73 -8.49 16.10
N LEU A 6 21.83 -8.14 14.81
CA LEU A 6 22.09 -6.77 14.36
C LEU A 6 21.00 -5.80 14.84
N LEU A 7 19.72 -6.17 14.69
CA LEU A 7 18.61 -5.33 15.14
C LEU A 7 18.71 -5.04 16.64
N ARG A 8 18.97 -6.05 17.47
CA ARG A 8 19.19 -5.86 18.91
C ARG A 8 20.38 -4.94 19.23
N ILE A 9 21.44 -4.99 18.43
CA ILE A 9 22.61 -4.10 18.60
C ILE A 9 22.21 -2.66 18.28
N VAL A 10 21.52 -2.45 17.15
CA VAL A 10 21.04 -1.12 16.74
C VAL A 10 20.07 -0.54 17.77
N GLU A 11 19.12 -1.33 18.27
CA GLU A 11 18.18 -0.90 19.34
C GLU A 11 18.89 -0.56 20.67
N ARG A 12 20.01 -1.21 20.99
CA ARG A 12 20.84 -0.85 22.14
C ARG A 12 21.57 0.47 21.90
N LEU A 13 22.08 0.67 20.68
CA LEU A 13 22.75 1.90 20.29
C LEU A 13 21.78 3.09 20.32
N GLU A 14 20.56 2.95 19.82
CA GLU A 14 19.51 3.98 19.92
C GLU A 14 19.21 4.38 21.37
N ARG A 15 19.14 3.41 22.30
CA ARG A 15 18.97 3.68 23.73
C ARG A 15 20.13 4.45 24.35
N LEU A 16 21.35 4.26 23.86
CA LEU A 16 22.51 5.04 24.28
C LEU A 16 22.47 6.45 23.67
N LEU A 17 22.13 6.55 22.38
CA LEU A 17 21.98 7.83 21.68
C LEU A 17 20.90 8.72 22.32
N ALA A 18 19.84 8.13 22.88
CA ALA A 18 18.79 8.86 23.59
C ALA A 18 19.34 9.73 24.74
N LYS A 19 20.48 9.34 25.36
CA LYS A 19 21.14 10.05 26.45
C LYS A 19 22.10 11.15 25.99
N LEU A 20 22.37 11.26 24.68
CA LEU A 20 23.28 12.28 24.13
C LEU A 20 22.55 13.61 23.88
N PRO A 21 23.28 14.74 23.91
CA PRO A 21 22.74 16.03 23.50
C PRO A 21 22.21 16.02 22.07
N GLU A 22 21.16 16.80 21.80
CA GLU A 22 20.44 16.80 20.52
C GLU A 22 21.35 17.07 19.31
N LYS A 23 22.36 17.93 19.48
CA LYS A 23 23.34 18.28 18.43
C LYS A 23 24.11 17.07 17.89
N ILE A 24 24.30 16.03 18.70
CA ILE A 24 25.00 14.78 18.31
C ILE A 24 23.99 13.69 17.96
N ARG A 25 22.91 13.60 18.75
CA ARG A 25 21.87 12.58 18.57
C ARG A 25 21.19 12.69 17.20
N ARG A 26 20.84 13.91 16.77
CA ARG A 26 20.04 14.13 15.56
C ARG A 26 20.77 13.73 14.27
N PRO A 27 22.05 14.11 14.04
CA PRO A 27 22.79 13.63 12.87
C PRO A 27 22.97 12.12 12.85
N VAL A 28 23.27 11.48 13.99
CA VAL A 28 23.50 10.03 14.03
C VAL A 28 22.20 9.26 13.76
N LEU A 29 21.07 9.68 14.35
CA LEU A 29 19.78 9.04 14.08
C LEU A 29 19.34 9.23 12.63
N ARG A 30 19.67 10.37 12.00
CA ARG A 30 19.34 10.62 10.59
C ARG A 30 19.94 9.56 9.65
N GLU A 31 21.12 9.03 9.98
CA GLU A 31 21.78 7.99 9.19
C GLU A 31 21.40 6.58 9.66
N LEU A 32 21.30 6.36 10.98
CA LEU A 32 21.05 5.03 11.55
C LEU A 32 19.62 4.53 11.30
N THR A 33 18.63 5.42 11.41
CA THR A 33 17.21 5.05 11.30
C THR A 33 16.86 4.47 9.93
N PRO A 34 17.23 5.11 8.80
CA PRO A 34 16.98 4.54 7.47
C PRO A 34 17.65 3.18 7.28
N LEU A 35 18.89 2.99 7.77
CA LEU A 35 19.60 1.71 7.65
C LEU A 35 18.90 0.59 8.45
N LYS A 36 18.43 0.90 9.65
CA LYS A 36 17.65 -0.06 10.46
C LYS A 36 16.37 -0.46 9.73
N GLU A 37 15.63 0.51 9.23
CA GLU A 37 14.35 0.27 8.57
C GLU A 37 14.53 -0.49 7.25
N LEU A 38 15.45 -0.05 6.39
CA LEU A 38 15.69 -0.65 5.07
C LEU A 38 16.28 -2.06 5.15
N PHE A 39 17.07 -2.42 6.18
CA PHE A 39 17.83 -3.68 6.17
C PHE A 39 17.53 -4.62 7.33
N LEU A 40 17.07 -4.11 8.47
CA LEU A 40 16.85 -4.94 9.65
C LEU A 40 15.37 -5.16 9.92
N GLN A 41 14.51 -4.25 9.47
CA GLN A 41 13.05 -4.30 9.64
C GLN A 41 12.31 -4.49 8.31
N GLN A 42 12.97 -5.11 7.33
CA GLN A 42 12.35 -5.43 6.04
C GLN A 42 11.08 -6.25 6.24
N ARG A 43 10.01 -5.85 5.55
CA ARG A 43 8.73 -6.56 5.52
C ARG A 43 8.05 -6.39 4.15
N PRO A 44 7.07 -7.24 3.81
CA PRO A 44 6.20 -6.99 2.66
C PRO A 44 5.48 -5.63 2.76
N PRO A 45 5.27 -4.93 1.62
CA PRO A 45 4.33 -3.82 1.56
C PRO A 45 2.91 -4.34 1.81
N ARG A 46 2.12 -3.56 2.55
CA ARG A 46 0.76 -3.90 2.96
C ARG A 46 -0.25 -3.08 2.17
N PHE A 47 -1.07 -3.77 1.39
CA PHE A 47 -2.10 -3.17 0.55
C PHE A 47 -3.49 -3.53 1.03
N LEU A 48 -4.27 -2.49 1.34
CA LEU A 48 -5.68 -2.63 1.64
C LEU A 48 -6.50 -2.34 0.38
N PHE A 49 -7.39 -3.26 0.00
CA PHE A 49 -8.38 -3.02 -1.03
C PHE A 49 -9.74 -2.77 -0.40
N ILE A 50 -10.39 -1.68 -0.81
CA ILE A 50 -11.70 -1.25 -0.33
C ILE A 50 -12.55 -0.72 -1.49
N GLY A 51 -13.87 -0.64 -1.29
CA GLY A 51 -14.83 -0.26 -2.32
C GLY A 51 -15.34 -1.48 -3.11
N SER A 52 -15.52 -1.34 -4.42
CA SER A 52 -16.17 -2.36 -5.26
C SER A 52 -15.35 -3.63 -5.45
N SER A 53 -15.96 -4.80 -5.19
CA SER A 53 -15.34 -6.12 -5.39
C SER A 53 -15.49 -6.71 -6.81
N LYS A 54 -16.08 -5.96 -7.77
CA LYS A 54 -16.40 -6.47 -9.12
C LYS A 54 -15.25 -7.21 -9.81
N ILE A 55 -14.02 -6.73 -9.63
CA ILE A 55 -12.82 -7.44 -10.09
C ILE A 55 -12.22 -8.26 -8.95
N PRO A 56 -12.06 -9.58 -9.11
CA PRO A 56 -11.39 -10.41 -8.12
C PRO A 56 -9.96 -9.93 -7.82
N THR A 57 -9.53 -10.02 -6.56
CA THR A 57 -8.22 -9.54 -6.08
C THR A 57 -7.06 -10.14 -6.86
N HIS A 58 -7.12 -11.43 -7.20
CA HIS A 58 -6.07 -12.08 -7.98
C HIS A 58 -5.84 -11.42 -9.34
N ARG A 59 -6.92 -11.00 -10.03
CA ARG A 59 -6.80 -10.26 -11.30
C ARG A 59 -6.12 -8.92 -11.10
N ILE A 60 -6.42 -8.23 -9.98
CA ILE A 60 -5.75 -6.98 -9.62
C ILE A 60 -4.26 -7.21 -9.44
N ILE A 61 -3.90 -8.21 -8.66
CA ILE A 61 -2.50 -8.56 -8.38
C ILE A 61 -1.78 -8.93 -9.68
N ASP A 62 -2.42 -9.72 -10.54
CA ASP A 62 -1.79 -10.18 -11.77
C ASP A 62 -1.50 -9.03 -12.73
N THR A 63 -2.46 -8.13 -12.93
CA THR A 63 -2.29 -6.95 -13.76
C THR A 63 -1.20 -6.02 -13.23
N LEU A 64 -1.12 -5.83 -11.90
CA LEU A 64 -0.18 -4.87 -11.30
C LEU A 64 1.23 -5.41 -11.13
N PHE A 65 1.38 -6.70 -10.79
CA PHE A 65 2.64 -7.24 -10.29
C PHE A 65 3.17 -8.43 -11.10
N THR A 66 2.34 -9.15 -11.85
CA THR A 66 2.76 -10.35 -12.60
C THR A 66 2.61 -10.21 -14.12
N ALA A 67 2.46 -8.98 -14.63
CA ALA A 67 2.30 -8.71 -16.06
C ALA A 67 3.31 -9.48 -16.93
N GLY A 68 2.82 -10.44 -17.72
CA GLY A 68 3.61 -11.29 -18.62
C GLY A 68 3.99 -12.67 -18.08
N VAL A 69 3.56 -13.04 -16.87
CA VAL A 69 3.66 -14.42 -16.35
C VAL A 69 2.35 -15.17 -16.65
N PRO A 70 2.38 -16.42 -17.16
CA PRO A 70 1.17 -17.20 -17.37
C PRO A 70 0.41 -17.39 -16.05
N GLU A 71 -0.92 -17.20 -16.10
CA GLU A 71 -1.83 -17.31 -14.97
C GLU A 71 -1.62 -18.65 -14.24
N GLN A 72 -1.04 -18.62 -13.05
CA GLN A 72 -1.06 -19.77 -12.15
C GLN A 72 -2.34 -19.70 -11.34
N MET A 73 -3.37 -20.42 -11.81
CA MET A 73 -4.61 -20.67 -11.10
C MET A 73 -4.35 -21.47 -9.81
N ASN A 74 -3.80 -20.82 -8.79
CA ASN A 74 -3.89 -21.30 -7.43
C ASN A 74 -5.12 -20.67 -6.78
N VAL A 75 -6.30 -21.10 -7.25
CA VAL A 75 -7.60 -20.79 -6.61
C VAL A 75 -7.77 -21.71 -5.39
N ALA A 76 -6.83 -21.62 -4.44
CA ALA A 76 -7.12 -22.09 -3.09
C ALA A 76 -8.08 -21.06 -2.47
N LEU A 77 -9.11 -21.53 -1.75
CA LEU A 77 -10.05 -20.69 -1.02
C LEU A 77 -9.29 -19.71 -0.12
N MET A 78 -9.11 -18.48 -0.59
CA MET A 78 -8.35 -17.49 0.14
C MET A 78 -9.17 -17.00 1.34
N PRO A 79 -8.56 -16.86 2.52
CA PRO A 79 -9.21 -16.20 3.65
C PRO A 79 -9.70 -14.81 3.23
N VAL A 80 -11.01 -14.61 3.12
CA VAL A 80 -11.55 -13.27 2.83
C VAL A 80 -11.42 -12.42 4.08
N HIS A 81 -11.14 -11.12 3.93
CA HIS A 81 -11.12 -10.15 5.03
C HIS A 81 -10.00 -10.36 6.08
N ARG A 82 -8.87 -10.95 5.69
CA ARG A 82 -7.66 -11.09 6.53
C ARG A 82 -6.40 -10.72 5.75
N TRP A 83 -5.36 -10.33 6.47
CA TRP A 83 -4.04 -10.15 5.86
C TRP A 83 -3.50 -11.47 5.30
N ILE A 84 -3.15 -11.48 4.02
CA ILE A 84 -2.55 -12.62 3.34
C ILE A 84 -1.29 -12.19 2.62
N ASP A 85 -0.21 -12.94 2.83
CA ASP A 85 1.02 -12.80 2.08
C ASP A 85 0.89 -13.47 0.71
N TRP A 86 1.15 -12.70 -0.33
CA TRP A 86 1.09 -13.11 -1.72
C TRP A 86 2.49 -13.10 -2.33
N ASP A 87 2.95 -14.26 -2.81
CA ASP A 87 4.23 -14.37 -3.52
C ASP A 87 4.10 -13.91 -4.97
N ILE A 88 4.95 -12.97 -5.37
CA ILE A 88 5.01 -12.41 -6.72
C ILE A 88 6.04 -13.19 -7.53
N SER A 89 5.72 -14.44 -7.83
CA SER A 89 6.50 -15.32 -8.70
C SER A 89 8.00 -15.38 -8.35
N GLY A 90 8.33 -15.43 -7.05
CA GLY A 90 9.70 -15.44 -6.54
C GLY A 90 10.44 -14.09 -6.61
N HIS A 91 9.78 -13.00 -7.00
CA HIS A 91 10.35 -11.65 -7.03
C HIS A 91 10.10 -10.86 -5.76
N GLY A 92 9.30 -11.37 -4.83
CA GLY A 92 8.73 -10.52 -3.80
C GLY A 92 7.57 -11.16 -3.09
N THR A 93 7.28 -10.68 -1.89
CA THR A 93 6.00 -10.90 -1.24
C THR A 93 5.32 -9.56 -1.00
N ILE A 94 4.01 -9.50 -1.21
CA ILE A 94 3.16 -8.38 -0.79
C ILE A 94 2.13 -8.91 0.20
N SER A 95 1.75 -8.13 1.21
CA SER A 95 0.64 -8.49 2.10
C SER A 95 -0.61 -7.77 1.64
N ILE A 96 -1.71 -8.49 1.48
CA ILE A 96 -2.97 -7.96 0.99
C ILE A 96 -4.07 -8.22 2.00
N LEU A 97 -4.87 -7.20 2.26
CA LEU A 97 -6.14 -7.29 2.95
C LEU A 97 -7.22 -6.82 1.99
N ASP A 98 -8.08 -7.73 1.56
CA ASP A 98 -9.25 -7.37 0.77
C ASP A 98 -10.45 -7.20 1.70
N ALA A 99 -10.86 -5.94 1.88
CA ALA A 99 -12.01 -5.54 2.69
C ALA A 99 -13.18 -5.05 1.81
N ARG A 100 -13.14 -5.31 0.50
CA ARG A 100 -14.21 -4.96 -0.43
C ARG A 100 -15.44 -5.82 -0.15
N ASP A 101 -16.61 -5.19 -0.19
CA ASP A 101 -17.89 -5.82 0.16
C ASP A 101 -17.91 -6.52 1.53
N ALA A 102 -17.06 -6.09 2.47
CA ALA A 102 -17.08 -6.55 3.85
C ALA A 102 -18.41 -6.15 4.50
N GLY A 103 -19.36 -7.08 4.60
CA GLY A 103 -20.60 -6.88 5.35
C GLY A 103 -20.35 -6.79 6.85
N ASP A 104 -21.43 -6.54 7.61
CA ASP A 104 -21.38 -6.32 9.08
C ASP A 104 -20.63 -7.44 9.86
N SER A 105 -20.69 -8.68 9.36
CA SER A 105 -20.01 -9.83 9.98
C SER A 105 -18.49 -9.86 9.77
N ALA A 106 -17.97 -9.13 8.78
CA ALA A 106 -16.54 -9.05 8.46
C ALA A 106 -15.89 -7.75 8.97
N ALA A 107 -16.67 -6.71 9.28
CA ALA A 107 -16.16 -5.41 9.72
C ALA A 107 -15.27 -5.50 10.98
N ALA A 108 -15.74 -6.16 12.05
CA ALA A 108 -14.98 -6.29 13.29
C ALA A 108 -13.65 -7.08 13.12
N PRO A 109 -13.63 -8.24 12.43
CA PRO A 109 -12.39 -8.92 12.05
C PRO A 109 -11.39 -8.04 11.27
N VAL A 110 -11.88 -7.26 10.30
CA VAL A 110 -11.04 -6.37 9.50
C VAL A 110 -10.46 -5.25 10.36
N GLU A 111 -11.27 -4.62 11.19
CA GLU A 111 -10.81 -3.56 12.09
C GLU A 111 -9.75 -4.08 13.08
N GLU A 112 -9.93 -5.30 13.61
CA GLU A 112 -8.94 -5.94 14.46
C GLU A 112 -7.60 -6.17 13.73
N ASP A 113 -7.65 -6.68 12.50
CA ASP A 113 -6.47 -6.88 11.66
C ASP A 113 -5.77 -5.56 11.32
N LEU A 114 -6.52 -4.49 11.02
CA LEU A 114 -5.99 -3.16 10.75
C LEU A 114 -5.35 -2.52 11.99
N LYS A 115 -5.91 -2.75 13.19
CA LYS A 115 -5.29 -2.32 14.46
C LYS A 115 -3.97 -3.05 14.73
N ARG A 116 -3.87 -4.32 14.35
CA ARG A 116 -2.63 -5.11 14.50
C ARG A 116 -1.59 -4.70 13.46
N GLN A 117 -2.03 -4.43 12.24
CA GLN A 117 -1.19 -4.10 11.10
C GLN A 117 -1.88 -3.07 10.22
N SER A 118 -1.41 -1.82 10.27
CA SER A 118 -1.88 -0.77 9.39
C SER A 118 -1.43 -1.02 7.93
N PRO A 119 -2.25 -0.61 6.94
CA PRO A 119 -1.85 -0.64 5.55
C PRO A 119 -0.79 0.44 5.27
N ASP A 120 0.05 0.19 4.27
CA ASP A 120 0.96 1.21 3.74
C ASP A 120 0.25 2.05 2.68
N ILE A 121 -0.52 1.39 1.81
CA ILE A 121 -1.31 2.01 0.74
C ILE A 121 -2.71 1.42 0.72
N VAL A 122 -3.69 2.28 0.48
CA VAL A 122 -5.10 1.92 0.31
C VAL A 122 -5.50 2.08 -1.15
N PHE A 123 -5.98 1.00 -1.76
CA PHE A 123 -6.58 0.99 -3.09
C PHE A 123 -8.11 1.10 -2.95
N LEU A 124 -8.64 2.26 -3.33
CA LEU A 124 -10.07 2.54 -3.33
C LEU A 124 -10.66 2.29 -4.71
N SER A 125 -11.45 1.23 -4.85
CA SER A 125 -12.11 0.87 -6.10
C SER A 125 -13.52 1.45 -6.18
N ASP A 126 -13.81 2.24 -7.22
CA ASP A 126 -15.17 2.70 -7.52
C ASP A 126 -15.73 2.00 -8.76
N ASP A 127 -16.98 1.55 -8.64
CA ASP A 127 -17.74 0.91 -9.69
C ASP A 127 -18.94 1.78 -10.05
N ALA A 128 -18.98 2.18 -11.32
CA ALA A 128 -19.92 3.10 -11.92
C ALA A 128 -21.40 2.64 -12.00
N GLU A 129 -21.82 1.51 -11.41
CA GLU A 129 -23.25 1.29 -11.18
C GLU A 129 -23.84 2.19 -10.08
N SER A 130 -22.99 2.87 -9.33
CA SER A 130 -23.34 4.10 -8.63
C SER A 130 -23.58 5.22 -9.68
N ASN A 131 -24.76 5.24 -10.28
CA ASN A 131 -25.22 6.41 -11.05
C ASN A 131 -25.03 7.65 -10.17
N LEU A 132 -24.12 8.54 -10.55
CA LEU A 132 -23.82 9.79 -9.84
C LEU A 132 -25.05 10.73 -9.74
N GLU A 133 -26.11 10.46 -10.52
CA GLU A 133 -27.39 11.19 -10.49
C GLU A 133 -28.53 10.48 -9.74
N LYS A 134 -28.31 9.27 -9.20
CA LYS A 134 -29.28 8.59 -8.32
C LYS A 134 -28.73 8.51 -6.89
N PRO A 135 -29.55 8.22 -5.87
CA PRO A 135 -29.13 8.11 -4.46
C PRO A 135 -28.04 7.05 -4.19
N ALA A 136 -27.49 6.40 -5.21
CA ALA A 136 -26.31 5.55 -5.17
C ALA A 136 -24.99 6.34 -5.19
N ALA A 137 -24.96 7.60 -5.66
CA ALA A 137 -23.88 8.55 -5.34
C ALA A 137 -23.74 8.71 -3.83
N ALA A 138 -24.87 8.62 -3.10
CA ALA A 138 -24.84 8.59 -1.65
C ALA A 138 -24.22 7.31 -1.08
N LYS A 139 -24.03 6.21 -1.85
CA LYS A 139 -23.33 4.97 -1.41
C LYS A 139 -21.82 5.02 -1.60
N SER A 140 -21.31 5.53 -2.73
CA SER A 140 -19.86 5.74 -2.90
C SER A 140 -19.36 6.94 -2.06
N ALA A 141 -20.15 8.01 -1.95
CA ALA A 141 -19.89 9.08 -0.97
C ALA A 141 -20.08 8.58 0.46
N SER A 142 -21.10 7.75 0.77
CA SER A 142 -21.24 7.05 2.06
C SER A 142 -20.02 6.22 2.38
N PHE A 143 -19.47 5.46 1.44
CA PHE A 143 -18.28 4.64 1.67
C PHE A 143 -17.05 5.51 1.98
N LEU A 144 -16.87 6.63 1.27
CA LEU A 144 -15.81 7.61 1.55
C LEU A 144 -16.01 8.40 2.85
N LEU A 145 -17.27 8.60 3.27
CA LEU A 145 -17.66 9.25 4.52
C LEU A 145 -17.61 8.30 5.72
N HIS A 146 -17.80 6.99 5.50
CA HIS A 146 -17.70 5.93 6.50
C HIS A 146 -16.32 5.27 6.56
N LEU A 147 -15.44 5.51 5.59
CA LEU A 147 -14.03 5.09 5.63
C LEU A 147 -13.33 5.31 6.99
N PRO A 148 -13.52 6.48 7.67
CA PRO A 148 -13.00 6.71 9.03
C PRO A 148 -13.81 6.01 10.14
N TYR A 149 -15.08 5.72 9.89
CA TYR A 149 -16.02 5.11 10.86
C TYR A 149 -15.96 3.57 10.86
N ASP A 150 -15.83 2.96 9.68
CA ASP A 150 -15.83 1.52 9.45
C ASP A 150 -14.48 0.88 9.82
N PHE A 151 -13.39 1.63 9.73
CA PHE A 151 -12.04 1.12 9.96
C PHE A 151 -11.25 1.88 11.03
N GLY A 152 -11.86 2.90 11.65
CA GLY A 152 -11.23 3.77 12.65
C GLY A 152 -10.00 4.52 12.12
N GLY A 153 -9.28 5.21 13.01
CA GLY A 153 -8.06 5.95 12.67
C GLY A 153 -6.87 5.09 12.21
N ALA A 154 -7.06 3.77 12.06
CA ALA A 154 -6.05 2.85 11.52
C ALA A 154 -5.71 3.14 10.04
N LEU A 155 -6.58 3.88 9.36
CA LEU A 155 -6.36 4.32 7.99
C LEU A 155 -5.82 5.74 7.90
N ASP A 156 -5.69 6.51 8.99
CA ASP A 156 -5.50 7.97 8.90
C ASP A 156 -4.17 8.42 8.27
N ASP A 157 -3.17 7.53 8.24
CA ASP A 157 -1.82 7.85 7.73
C ASP A 157 -1.50 7.20 6.37
N ALA A 158 -2.31 6.26 5.88
CA ALA A 158 -1.97 5.47 4.70
C ALA A 158 -2.24 6.24 3.39
N ASN A 159 -1.30 6.25 2.45
CA ASN A 159 -1.55 6.92 1.17
C ASN A 159 -2.63 6.20 0.35
N VAL A 160 -3.39 6.93 -0.47
CA VAL A 160 -4.56 6.42 -1.17
C VAL A 160 -4.35 6.46 -2.69
N ILE A 161 -4.72 5.37 -3.35
CA ILE A 161 -4.77 5.25 -4.81
C ILE A 161 -6.22 4.96 -5.21
N GLY A 162 -6.81 5.85 -6.00
CA GLY A 162 -8.12 5.63 -6.59
C GLY A 162 -8.01 4.67 -7.77
N VAL A 163 -8.91 3.68 -7.84
CA VAL A 163 -8.98 2.70 -8.92
C VAL A 163 -10.35 2.84 -9.57
N CYS A 164 -10.35 3.19 -10.86
CA CYS A 164 -11.57 3.26 -11.65
C CYS A 164 -11.51 2.35 -12.86
N PHE A 165 -12.71 2.05 -13.39
CA PHE A 165 -12.91 1.25 -14.59
C PHE A 165 -13.71 2.04 -15.64
N GLY A 166 -13.31 1.95 -16.90
CA GLY A 166 -13.99 2.61 -18.01
C GLY A 166 -13.35 3.94 -18.42
N SER A 167 -14.17 4.89 -18.86
CA SER A 167 -13.70 6.06 -19.61
C SER A 167 -12.89 7.07 -18.79
N GLU A 168 -12.04 7.86 -19.47
CA GLU A 168 -11.26 8.96 -18.85
C GLU A 168 -12.14 9.95 -18.07
N LYS A 169 -13.35 10.23 -18.58
CA LYS A 169 -14.32 11.08 -17.89
C LYS A 169 -14.63 10.57 -16.48
N ARG A 170 -14.70 9.25 -16.29
CA ARG A 170 -14.92 8.64 -14.96
C ARG A 170 -13.71 8.77 -14.06
N ALA A 171 -12.51 8.56 -14.60
CA ALA A 171 -11.27 8.76 -13.86
C ALA A 171 -11.19 10.19 -13.31
N ALA A 172 -11.49 11.19 -14.15
CA ALA A 172 -11.53 12.59 -13.74
C ALA A 172 -12.62 12.89 -12.69
N GLN A 173 -13.80 12.27 -12.81
CA GLN A 173 -14.88 12.40 -11.83
C GLN A 173 -14.50 11.80 -10.47
N LEU A 174 -13.89 10.62 -10.46
CA LEU A 174 -13.40 9.99 -9.23
C LEU A 174 -12.29 10.82 -8.61
N GLU A 175 -11.34 11.31 -9.41
CA GLU A 175 -10.26 12.15 -8.92
C GLU A 175 -10.78 13.43 -8.25
N GLU A 176 -11.76 14.10 -8.85
CA GLU A 176 -12.40 15.28 -8.26
C GLU A 176 -13.14 14.95 -6.96
N ALA A 177 -13.86 13.81 -6.93
CA ALA A 177 -14.54 13.35 -5.72
C ALA A 177 -13.56 13.05 -4.58
N LEU A 178 -12.41 12.45 -4.87
CA LEU A 178 -11.38 12.15 -3.86
C LEU A 178 -10.63 13.40 -3.39
N LYS A 179 -10.41 14.38 -4.29
CA LYS A 179 -9.80 15.67 -3.95
C LYS A 179 -10.74 16.57 -3.13
N THR A 180 -12.04 16.40 -3.24
CA THR A 180 -13.01 17.16 -2.45
C THR A 180 -13.23 16.56 -1.05
N GLN A 181 -12.85 15.31 -0.81
CA GLN A 181 -13.02 14.63 0.47
C GLN A 181 -11.85 14.91 1.43
N PRO A 182 -12.07 15.56 2.60
CA PRO A 182 -10.99 15.93 3.52
C PRO A 182 -10.16 14.75 4.05
N ALA A 183 -10.81 13.59 4.24
CA ALA A 183 -10.15 12.38 4.74
C ALA A 183 -9.15 11.76 3.74
N VAL A 184 -9.26 12.11 2.45
CA VAL A 184 -8.46 11.48 1.37
C VAL A 184 -7.61 12.50 0.63
N ARG A 185 -8.07 13.75 0.48
CA ARG A 185 -7.45 14.77 -0.39
C ARG A 185 -5.94 14.89 -0.20
N ASP A 186 -5.49 15.00 1.05
CA ASP A 186 -4.09 15.27 1.35
C ASP A 186 -3.20 14.01 1.26
N ARG A 187 -3.80 12.84 1.03
CA ARG A 187 -3.17 11.52 0.94
C ARG A 187 -3.39 10.83 -0.40
N LEU A 188 -4.14 11.44 -1.32
CA LEU A 188 -4.40 10.90 -2.65
C LEU A 188 -3.13 11.02 -3.50
N LEU A 189 -2.55 9.88 -3.85
CA LEU A 189 -1.36 9.83 -4.71
C LEU A 189 -1.74 9.96 -6.18
N LYS A 190 -2.74 9.17 -6.62
CA LYS A 190 -3.17 9.13 -8.02
C LYS A 190 -4.51 8.41 -8.17
N VAL A 191 -5.17 8.64 -9.29
CA VAL A 191 -6.24 7.77 -9.81
C VAL A 191 -5.73 6.99 -11.02
N ILE A 192 -5.97 5.68 -11.03
CA ILE A 192 -5.58 4.77 -12.11
C ILE A 192 -6.80 4.17 -12.80
N ARG A 193 -6.69 4.01 -14.12
CA ARG A 193 -7.67 3.30 -14.95
C ARG A 193 -7.19 1.88 -15.15
N PHE A 194 -7.80 0.94 -14.46
CA PHE A 194 -7.27 -0.42 -14.36
C PHE A 194 -7.44 -1.23 -15.67
N ASP A 195 -8.51 -0.97 -16.43
CA ASP A 195 -8.84 -1.67 -17.67
C ASP A 195 -7.91 -1.34 -18.86
N GLU A 196 -7.23 -0.20 -18.82
CA GLU A 196 -6.28 0.25 -19.84
C GLU A 196 -4.83 0.26 -19.33
N MET A 197 -4.53 -0.41 -18.22
CA MET A 197 -3.15 -0.50 -17.75
C MET A 197 -2.28 -1.29 -18.72
N HIS A 198 -1.47 -0.59 -19.52
CA HIS A 198 -0.38 -1.17 -20.27
C HIS A 198 0.90 -1.18 -19.42
N SER A 199 1.97 -1.75 -19.98
CA SER A 199 3.22 -1.94 -19.26
C SER A 199 3.86 -0.63 -18.78
N ALA A 200 3.57 0.49 -19.44
CA ALA A 200 4.08 1.81 -19.06
C ALA A 200 3.35 2.38 -17.84
N GLU A 201 2.02 2.26 -17.79
CA GLU A 201 1.16 2.73 -16.70
C GLU A 201 1.40 1.90 -15.45
N VAL A 202 1.54 0.57 -15.60
CA VAL A 202 1.92 -0.33 -14.50
C VAL A 202 3.28 0.07 -13.93
N ARG A 203 4.28 0.30 -14.79
CA ARG A 203 5.61 0.75 -14.33
C ARG A 203 5.53 2.10 -13.62
N GLY A 204 4.75 3.04 -14.15
CA GLY A 204 4.53 4.34 -13.53
C GLY A 204 3.89 4.22 -12.14
N LEU A 205 2.92 3.33 -11.97
CA LEU A 205 2.32 3.04 -10.66
C LEU A 205 3.33 2.40 -9.70
N LEU A 206 4.08 1.40 -10.14
CA LEU A 206 5.07 0.72 -9.32
C LEU A 206 6.19 1.66 -8.86
N SER A 207 6.55 2.64 -9.69
CA SER A 207 7.49 3.71 -9.33
C SER A 207 6.92 4.59 -8.21
N VAL A 208 5.66 5.06 -8.35
CA VAL A 208 4.97 5.81 -7.28
C VAL A 208 4.91 5.01 -5.97
N LEU A 209 4.54 3.73 -6.04
CA LEU A 209 4.53 2.86 -4.86
C LEU A 209 5.92 2.74 -4.22
N THR A 210 6.97 2.60 -5.04
CA THR A 210 8.35 2.51 -4.55
C THR A 210 8.78 3.77 -3.79
N GLU A 211 8.34 4.95 -4.22
CA GLU A 211 8.66 6.22 -3.59
C GLU A 211 7.93 6.41 -2.26
N GLU A 212 6.62 6.12 -2.27
CA GLU A 212 5.69 6.44 -1.19
C GLU A 212 5.64 5.42 -0.06
N LEU A 213 6.12 4.19 -0.30
CA LEU A 213 6.15 3.16 0.74
C LEU A 213 7.14 3.49 1.86
N PRO A 214 6.87 3.05 3.10
CA PRO A 214 7.80 3.21 4.20
C PRO A 214 9.10 2.43 3.93
N ASN A 215 10.21 2.90 4.49
CA ASN A 215 11.54 2.30 4.30
C ASN A 215 11.56 0.78 4.56
N GLN A 216 10.78 0.32 5.54
CA GLN A 216 10.63 -1.10 5.90
C GLN A 216 10.08 -1.97 4.75
N ALA A 217 9.23 -1.42 3.90
CA ALA A 217 8.61 -2.12 2.76
C ALA A 217 9.28 -1.80 1.42
N LYS A 218 10.07 -0.73 1.37
CA LYS A 218 10.66 -0.16 0.16
C LYS A 218 11.58 -1.13 -0.57
N ILE A 219 12.43 -1.88 0.14
CA ILE A 219 13.34 -2.85 -0.49
C ILE A 219 12.58 -3.96 -1.21
N GLU A 220 11.52 -4.48 -0.59
CA GLU A 220 10.72 -5.55 -1.19
C GLU A 220 9.98 -5.04 -2.43
N MET A 221 9.43 -3.82 -2.37
CA MET A 221 8.80 -3.20 -3.53
C MET A 221 9.79 -2.97 -4.67
N ILE A 222 11.01 -2.48 -4.39
CA ILE A 222 12.07 -2.31 -5.40
C ILE A 222 12.43 -3.65 -6.08
N ARG A 223 12.41 -4.75 -5.30
CA ARG A 223 12.64 -6.10 -5.83
C ARG A 223 11.52 -6.54 -6.76
N ILE A 224 10.26 -6.30 -6.36
CA ILE A 224 9.04 -6.60 -7.12
C ILE A 224 8.99 -5.80 -8.42
N SER A 225 9.15 -4.48 -8.34
CA SER A 225 9.04 -3.55 -9.48
C SER A 225 10.19 -3.67 -10.46
N ARG A 226 11.33 -4.24 -10.02
CA ARG A 226 12.60 -4.27 -10.75
C ARG A 226 13.04 -2.87 -11.20
N ASP A 227 12.69 -1.85 -10.42
CA ASP A 227 13.06 -0.48 -10.69
C ASP A 227 14.57 -0.28 -10.48
N ARG A 228 15.30 -0.15 -11.59
CA ARG A 228 16.76 0.00 -11.57
C ARG A 228 17.22 1.33 -10.98
N GLU A 229 16.43 2.39 -11.12
CA GLU A 229 16.79 3.70 -10.57
C GLU A 229 16.66 3.66 -9.05
N ALA A 230 15.56 3.08 -8.54
CA ALA A 230 15.38 2.89 -7.11
C ALA A 230 16.43 1.93 -6.50
N GLN A 231 16.80 0.84 -7.21
CA GLN A 231 17.92 -0.02 -6.83
C GLN A 231 19.24 0.75 -6.72
N HIS A 232 19.52 1.61 -7.70
CA HIS A 232 20.72 2.42 -7.69
C HIS A 232 20.72 3.44 -6.55
N HIS A 233 19.58 4.08 -6.28
CA HIS A 233 19.42 5.02 -5.19
C HIS A 233 19.68 4.37 -3.82
N VAL A 234 19.10 3.19 -3.57
CA VAL A 234 19.37 2.42 -2.35
C VAL A 234 20.84 2.03 -2.24
N ALA A 235 21.45 1.58 -3.34
CA ALA A 235 22.88 1.26 -3.35
C ALA A 235 23.76 2.48 -3.04
N GLN A 236 23.38 3.68 -3.51
CA GLN A 236 24.11 4.92 -3.18
C GLN A 236 23.96 5.33 -1.71
N MET A 237 22.80 5.11 -1.09
CA MET A 237 22.63 5.35 0.35
C MET A 237 23.60 4.49 1.17
N LEU A 238 23.84 3.25 0.75
CA LEU A 238 24.79 2.34 1.39
C LEU A 238 26.25 2.79 1.27
N ILE A 239 26.63 3.42 0.15
CA ILE A 239 28.03 3.84 -0.10
C ILE A 239 28.37 5.15 0.62
N LYS A 240 27.37 6.01 0.88
CA LYS A 240 27.56 7.30 1.55
C LYS A 240 27.46 7.23 3.08
N SER A 241 27.00 6.10 3.62
CA SER A 241 26.93 5.81 5.07
C SER A 241 28.25 5.26 5.59
#